data_AF-A0A4Q2XPN5-F1
#
_entry.id   AF-A0A4Q2XPN5-F1
#
_cell.length_a   1.000
_cell.length_b   1.000
_cell.length_c   1.000
_cell.angle_alpha   90.00
_cell.angle_beta   90.00
_cell.angle_gamma   90.00
#
_symmetry.space_group_name_H-M   'P 1'
#
loop_
_entity.id
_entity.type
_entity.pdbx_description
1 polymer ?
#
loop_
_entity_poly.entity_id
_entity_poly.type
_entity_poly.pdbx_seq_one_letter_code
_entity_poly.pdbx_strand_id
1 'polypeptide(L)' 'MLESLHIRGYRSLRDFRLRLGGVTLVTGRNGVGKSNLYRALSMIQRMADGRFAET' A
#
# COMPACT_ATOMS: atom_id res chain seq x y z
N MET A 1 -14.08 6.95 0.30
CA MET A 1 -13.66 5.65 0.87
C MET A 1 -12.73 4.98 -0.13
N LEU A 2 -11.63 4.35 0.30
CA LEU A 2 -10.72 3.67 -0.62
C LEU A 2 -11.26 2.27 -0.91
N GLU A 3 -11.61 1.99 -2.17
CA GLU A 3 -12.28 0.74 -2.58
C GLU A 3 -11.34 -0.30 -3.19
N SER A 4 -10.28 0.17 -3.85
CA SER A 4 -9.31 -0.71 -4.50
C SER A 4 -7.93 -0.07 -4.54
N LEU A 5 -6.93 -0.93 -4.65
CA LEU A 5 -5.52 -0.57 -4.72
C LEU A 5 -4.83 -1.45 -5.75
N HIS A 6 -4.11 -0.83 -6.68
CA HIS A 6 -3.24 -1.50 -7.64
C HIS A 6 -1.84 -0.90 -7.56
N ILE A 7 -0.85 -1.71 -7.20
CA ILE A 7 0.54 -1.32 -7.06
C ILE A 7 1.40 -2.12 -8.05
N ARG A 8 2.23 -1.43 -8.83
CA ARG A 8 3.22 -2.05 -9.70
C ARG A 8 4.60 -1.44 -9.48
N GLY A 9 5.63 -2.29 -9.52
CA GLY A 9 7.03 -1.85 -9.45
C GLY A 9 7.46 -1.17 -8.14
N TYR A 10 6.69 -1.32 -7.05
CA TYR A 10 7.01 -0.67 -5.78
C TYR A 10 7.72 -1.64 -4.84
N ARG A 11 9.04 -1.47 -4.67
CA ARG A 11 9.88 -2.32 -3.82
C ARG A 11 9.67 -3.80 -4.21
N SER A 12 9.22 -4.65 -3.27
CA SER A 12 8.95 -6.08 -3.54
C SER A 12 7.60 -6.34 -4.22
N LEU A 13 6.72 -5.34 -4.36
CA LEU A 13 5.41 -5.47 -4.99
C LEU A 13 5.52 -5.29 -6.50
N ARG A 14 5.63 -6.41 -7.23
CA ARG A 14 5.78 -6.43 -8.70
C ARG A 14 4.48 -6.03 -9.42
N ASP A 15 3.40 -6.76 -9.13
CA ASP A 15 2.03 -6.47 -9.57
C ASP A 15 1.07 -6.95 -8.47
N PHE A 16 0.49 -6.03 -7.71
CA PHE A 16 -0.35 -6.32 -6.54
C PHE A 16 -1.69 -5.61 -6.65
N ARG A 17 -2.79 -6.37 -6.62
CA ARG A 17 -4.17 -5.86 -6.65
C ARG A 17 -4.91 -6.28 -5.39
N LEU A 18 -5.60 -5.32 -4.77
CA LEU A 18 -6.40 -5.54 -3.56
C LEU A 18 -7.72 -4.78 -3.67
N ARG A 19 -8.83 -5.47 -3.40
CA ARG A 19 -10.11 -4.82 -3.09
C ARG A 19 -10.19 -4.61 -1.59
N LEU A 20 -10.67 -3.45 -1.17
CA LEU A 20 -10.75 -3.05 0.22
C LEU A 20 -12.20 -3.11 0.69
N GLY A 21 -12.41 -3.74 1.84
CA GLY A 21 -13.69 -3.71 2.57
C GLY A 21 -13.64 -2.73 3.74
N GLY A 22 -14.72 -2.63 4.50
CA GLY A 22 -14.77 -1.80 5.73
C GLY A 22 -13.69 -2.17 6.75
N VAL A 23 -13.26 -3.44 6.77
CA VAL A 23 -12.07 -3.92 7.48
C VAL A 23 -11.31 -4.85 6.54
N THR A 24 -9.99 -4.65 6.39
CA THR A 24 -9.12 -5.50 5.57
C THR A 24 -7.95 -6.03 6.40
N LEU A 25 -7.87 -7.35 6.57
CA LEU A 25 -6.79 -8.02 7.30
C LEU A 25 -5.70 -8.50 6.34
N VAL A 26 -4.46 -8.03 6.52
CA VAL A 26 -3.30 -8.44 5.71
C VAL A 26 -2.45 -9.45 6.49
N THR A 27 -2.45 -10.71 6.06
CA THR A 27 -1.67 -11.80 6.69
C THR A 27 -0.66 -12.41 5.71
N GLY A 28 0.23 -13.29 6.20
CA GLY A 28 1.21 -14.01 5.40
C GLY A 28 2.55 -14.16 6.10
N ARG A 29 3.49 -14.90 5.50
CA ARG A 29 4.84 -15.12 6.05
C ARG A 29 5.67 -13.83 6.10
N ASN A 30 6.74 -13.82 6.89
CA ASN A 30 7.71 -12.72 6.88
C ASN A 30 8.39 -12.61 5.50
N GLY A 31 8.68 -11.40 5.07
CA GLY A 31 9.33 -11.12 3.78
C GLY A 31 8.41 -11.08 2.55
N VAL A 32 7.13 -11.47 2.64
CA VAL A 32 6.21 -11.54 1.47
C VAL A 32 5.71 -10.17 0.96
N GLY A 33 6.17 -9.06 1.55
CA GLY A 33 5.82 -7.71 1.08
C GLY A 33 4.72 -6.98 1.85
N LYS A 34 4.20 -7.53 2.96
CA LYS A 34 3.18 -6.86 3.80
C LYS A 34 3.61 -5.44 4.24
N SER A 35 4.84 -5.28 4.74
CA SER A 35 5.36 -3.95 5.11
C SER A 35 5.49 -3.02 3.90
N ASN A 36 5.73 -3.55 2.70
CA ASN A 36 5.78 -2.73 1.49
C ASN A 36 4.38 -2.29 1.04
N LEU A 37 3.34 -3.11 1.27
CA LEU A 37 1.94 -2.70 1.08
C LEU A 37 1.58 -1.53 1.99
N TYR A 38 1.90 -1.61 3.28
CA TYR A 38 1.66 -0.50 4.22
C TYR A 38 2.46 0.76 3.85
N ARG A 39 3.71 0.62 3.42
CA ARG A 39 4.52 1.76 2.95
C ARG A 39 3.95 2.40 1.69
N ALA A 40 3.43 1.62 0.75
CA ALA A 40 2.76 2.16 -0.43
C ALA A 40 1.50 2.95 -0.06
N LEU A 41 0.67 2.42 0.85
CA LEU A 41 -0.51 3.13 1.36
C LEU A 41 -0.15 4.43 2.06
N SER A 42 0.87 4.40 2.93
CA SER A 42 1.36 5.60 3.62
C SER A 42 1.93 6.63 2.63
N MET A 43 2.65 6.20 1.59
CA MET A 43 3.14 7.09 0.54
C MET A 43 1.99 7.75 -0.23
N ILE A 44 0.96 6.99 -0.60
CA ILE A 44 -0.24 7.52 -1.27
C ILE A 44 -0.95 8.54 -0.37
N GLN A 45 -1.10 8.25 0.92
CA GLN A 45 -1.68 9.21 1.88
C GLN A 45 -0.86 10.51 1.93
N ARG A 46 0.46 10.41 2.05
CA ARG A 46 1.33 11.59 2.08
C ARG A 46 1.27 12.41 0.78
N MET A 47 1.12 11.76 -0.37
CA MET A 47 0.88 12.43 -1.65
C MET A 47 -0.44 13.18 -1.65
N ALA A 48 -1.52 12.56 -1.17
CA ALA A 48 -2.83 13.20 -1.06
C ALA A 48 -2.81 14.39 -0.10
N ASP A 49 -2.03 14.30 0.97
CA ASP A 49 -1.84 15.38 1.96
C ASP A 49 -0.90 16.50 1.48
N GLY A 50 -0.29 16.39 0.29
CA GLY A 50 0.70 17.35 -0.21
C GLY A 50 2.09 17.26 0.45
N ARG A 51 2.32 16.24 1.28
CA ARG A 51 3.53 16.04 2.10
C ARG A 51 4.50 14.99 1.55
N PHE A 52 4.49 14.81 0.23
CA PHE A 52 5.28 13.76 -0.40
C PHE A 52 6.79 13.96 -0.24
N ALA A 53 7.24 15.22 -0.37
CA ALA A 53 8.66 15.59 -0.31
C ALA A 53 9.11 16.10 1.08
N GLU A 54 8.21 16.12 2.06
CA GLU A 54 8.57 16.50 3.44
C GLU A 54 9.42 15.40 4.08
N THR A 55 10.45 15.78 4.83
CA THR A 55 11.39 14.82 5.45
C THR A 55 10.83 14.25 6.74
#